data_AF-A0A1X1ELH9-F1
#
_entry.id   AF-A0A1X1ELH9-F1
#
_cell.length_a   1.000
_cell.length_b   1.000
_cell.length_c   1.000
_cell.angle_alpha   90.00
_cell.angle_beta   90.00
_cell.angle_gamma   90.00
#
_symmetry.space_group_name_H-M   'P 1'
#
loop_
_entity.id
_entity.type
_entity.pdbx_description
1 polymer ?
#
loop_
_entity_poly.entity_id
_entity_poly.type
_entity_poly.pdbx_seq_one_letter_code
_entity_poly.pdbx_strand_id
1 'polypeptide(L)'
;MNDKKMISIDQFNADERLAVDEAFNALMQKYRQRTGREPDAKKEKEFTAEARQQIMSVKQAKEKALAEKAKKKPVRKKKPESLAASEVSDFNWSASVTKGRR
;
A
#
# COMPACT_ATOMS: atom_id res chain seq x y z
N MET A 1 26.32 4.72 -2.39
CA MET A 1 25.87 3.87 -1.27
C MET A 1 24.49 4.36 -0.88
N ASN A 2 23.44 3.55 -1.08
CA ASN A 2 22.14 3.90 -0.53
C ASN A 2 22.24 3.66 0.98
N ASP A 3 22.27 4.73 1.76
CA ASP A 3 22.07 4.66 3.20
C ASP A 3 20.68 4.06 3.43
N LYS A 4 20.64 2.72 3.59
CA LYS A 4 19.45 1.99 4.03
C LYS A 4 19.15 2.51 5.43
N LYS A 5 18.34 3.57 5.50
CA LYS A 5 17.79 4.07 6.77
C LYS A 5 17.20 2.87 7.50
N MET A 6 17.73 2.59 8.68
CA MET A 6 17.27 1.50 9.52
C MET A 6 15.81 1.79 9.87
N ILE A 7 14.92 0.90 9.45
CA ILE A 7 13.50 0.97 9.81
C ILE A 7 13.43 0.67 11.31
N SER A 8 12.98 1.64 12.09
CA SER A 8 12.77 1.47 13.53
C SER A 8 11.57 0.58 13.77
N ILE A 9 11.65 -0.24 14.84
CA ILE A 9 10.58 -1.19 15.17
C ILE A 9 9.28 -0.49 15.60
N ASP A 10 9.39 0.77 16.04
CA ASP A 10 8.25 1.58 16.46
C ASP A 10 7.33 2.01 15.31
N GLN A 11 7.78 1.88 14.05
CA GLN A 11 6.95 2.16 12.88
C GLN A 11 5.92 1.05 12.58
N PHE A 12 6.02 -0.08 13.30
CA PHE A 12 5.17 -1.25 13.13
C PHE A 12 4.14 -1.40 14.25
N ASN A 13 2.92 -1.76 13.86
CA ASN A 13 1.86 -2.18 14.78
C ASN A 13 2.14 -3.57 15.36
N ALA A 14 1.39 -4.01 16.38
CA ALA A 14 1.60 -5.30 17.04
C ALA A 14 1.61 -6.49 16.07
N ASP A 15 0.62 -6.57 15.17
CA ASP A 15 0.54 -7.62 14.15
C ASP A 15 1.71 -7.57 13.17
N GLU A 16 2.16 -6.36 12.81
CA GLU A 16 3.28 -6.16 11.91
C GLU A 16 4.60 -6.57 12.57
N ARG A 17 4.74 -6.39 13.89
CA ARG A 17 5.91 -6.86 14.66
C ARG A 17 5.98 -8.39 14.68
N LEU A 18 4.85 -9.06 14.91
CA LEU A 18 4.78 -10.52 14.81
C LEU A 18 5.18 -11.01 13.40
N ALA A 19 4.69 -10.33 12.36
CA ALA A 19 5.06 -10.66 10.99
C ALA A 19 6.56 -10.42 10.69
N VAL A 20 7.20 -9.41 11.32
CA VAL A 20 8.66 -9.21 11.22
C VAL A 20 9.40 -10.38 11.84
N ASP A 21 8.98 -10.86 13.01
CA ASP A 21 9.62 -11.99 13.71
C ASP A 21 9.46 -13.30 12.93
N GLU A 22 8.28 -13.54 12.35
CA GLU A 22 8.03 -14.67 11.46
C GLU A 22 8.90 -14.62 10.20
N ALA A 23 9.01 -13.44 9.56
CA ALA A 23 9.84 -13.25 8.38
C ALA A 23 11.34 -13.46 8.72
N PHE A 24 11.79 -12.98 9.87
CA PHE A 24 13.15 -13.21 10.36
C PHE A 24 13.42 -14.70 10.57
N ASN A 25 12.54 -15.41 11.26
CA ASN A 25 12.66 -16.85 11.47
C ASN A 25 12.67 -17.64 10.15
N ALA A 26 11.85 -17.24 9.18
CA ALA A 26 11.83 -17.86 7.86
C ALA A 26 13.16 -17.64 7.10
N LEU A 27 13.76 -16.44 7.19
CA LEU A 27 15.07 -16.14 6.60
C LEU A 27 16.19 -16.96 7.27
N MET A 28 16.16 -17.07 8.59
CA MET A 28 17.08 -17.90 9.37
C MET A 28 16.99 -19.38 8.97
N GLN A 29 15.77 -19.92 8.88
CA GLN A 29 15.56 -21.31 8.47
C GLN A 29 16.03 -21.56 7.03
N LYS A 30 15.72 -20.66 6.09
CA LYS A 30 16.21 -20.76 4.70
C LYS A 30 17.74 -20.73 4.64
N TYR A 31 18.38 -19.87 5.44
CA TYR A 31 19.83 -19.81 5.49
C TYR A 31 20.43 -21.13 6.03
N ARG A 32 19.87 -21.67 7.11
CA ARG A 32 20.27 -22.95 7.70
C ARG A 32 20.11 -24.10 6.70
N GLN A 33 18.98 -24.16 5.99
CA GLN A 33 18.73 -25.18 4.96
C GLN A 33 19.73 -25.09 3.79
N ARG A 34 20.11 -23.87 3.40
CA ARG A 34 21.03 -23.66 2.27
C ARG A 34 22.50 -23.89 2.62
N THR A 35 22.92 -23.52 3.82
CA THR A 35 24.33 -23.50 4.21
C THR A 35 24.72 -24.61 5.20
N GLY A 36 23.73 -25.26 5.83
CA GLY A 36 23.96 -26.28 6.85
C GLY A 36 24.62 -25.73 8.13
N ARG A 37 24.75 -24.42 8.29
CA ARG A 37 25.38 -23.75 9.44
C ARG A 37 24.45 -22.74 10.08
N GLU A 38 24.72 -22.45 11.35
CA GLU A 38 24.08 -21.32 12.02
C GLU A 38 24.59 -20.00 11.44
N PRO A 39 23.71 -19.00 11.28
CA PRO A 39 24.11 -17.70 10.78
C PRO A 39 24.92 -16.94 11.83
N ASP A 40 26.02 -16.33 11.39
CA ASP A 40 26.84 -15.47 12.24
C ASP A 40 26.07 -14.21 12.66
N ALA A 41 26.49 -13.56 13.75
CA ALA A 41 25.89 -12.33 14.27
C ALA A 41 25.81 -11.17 13.24
N LYS A 42 26.64 -11.17 12.20
CA LYS A 42 26.53 -10.22 11.08
C LYS A 42 25.31 -10.53 10.20
N LYS A 43 25.07 -11.81 9.92
CA LYS A 43 23.94 -12.29 9.11
C LYS A 43 22.62 -12.11 9.83
N GLU A 44 22.58 -12.28 11.15
CA GLU A 44 21.37 -11.98 11.94
C GLU A 44 20.95 -10.51 11.83
N LYS A 45 21.90 -9.57 11.87
CA LYS A 45 21.63 -8.14 11.66
C LYS A 45 21.15 -7.84 10.25
N GLU A 46 21.67 -8.54 9.24
CA GLU A 46 21.20 -8.43 7.86
C GLU A 46 19.76 -8.94 7.73
N PHE A 47 19.44 -10.09 8.33
CA PHE A 47 18.10 -10.66 8.27
C PHE A 47 17.06 -9.84 9.04
N THR A 48 17.42 -9.25 10.18
CA THR A 48 16.50 -8.33 10.88
C THR A 48 16.22 -7.08 10.05
N ALA A 49 17.22 -6.51 9.38
CA ALA A 49 17.02 -5.40 8.46
C ALA A 49 16.18 -5.79 7.24
N GLU A 50 16.42 -6.98 6.68
CA GLU A 50 15.66 -7.51 5.54
C GLU A 50 14.20 -7.79 5.90
N ALA A 51 13.94 -8.45 7.04
CA ALA A 51 12.59 -8.73 7.51
C ALA A 51 11.77 -7.44 7.70
N ARG A 52 12.37 -6.41 8.32
CA ARG A 52 11.72 -5.10 8.46
C ARG A 52 11.46 -4.44 7.10
N GLN A 53 12.38 -4.56 6.15
CA GLN A 53 12.18 -4.02 4.79
C GLN A 53 11.03 -4.72 4.06
N GLN A 54 10.95 -6.06 4.16
CA GLN A 54 9.87 -6.84 3.58
C GLN A 54 8.51 -6.38 4.12
N ILE A 55 8.35 -6.29 5.45
CA ILE A 55 7.07 -5.86 6.04
C ILE A 55 6.72 -4.40 5.69
N MET A 56 7.69 -3.46 5.69
CA MET A 56 7.41 -2.08 5.25
C MET A 56 6.98 -2.00 3.79
N SER A 57 7.59 -2.79 2.91
CA SER A 57 7.19 -2.82 1.50
C SER A 57 5.76 -3.31 1.32
N VAL A 58 5.35 -4.33 2.10
CA VAL A 58 3.99 -4.85 2.11
C VAL A 58 3.01 -3.81 2.64
N LYS A 59 3.36 -3.10 3.72
CA LYS A 59 2.57 -2.00 4.29
C LYS A 59 2.33 -0.90 3.26
N GLN A 60 3.38 -0.42 2.62
CA GLN A 60 3.29 0.60 1.57
C GLN A 60 2.47 0.11 0.37
N ALA A 61 2.57 -1.16 -0.02
CA ALA A 61 1.77 -1.73 -1.09
C ALA A 61 0.28 -1.75 -0.72
N LYS A 62 -0.07 -2.13 0.52
CA LYS A 62 -1.44 -2.10 1.03
C LYS A 62 -2.00 -0.67 1.05
N GLU A 63 -1.22 0.29 1.54
CA GLU A 63 -1.60 1.71 1.56
C GLU A 63 -1.83 2.27 0.16
N LYS A 64 -0.95 1.96 -0.80
CA LYS A 64 -1.12 2.34 -2.22
C LYS A 64 -2.39 1.72 -2.81
N ALA A 65 -2.65 0.45 -2.54
CA ALA A 65 -3.86 -0.22 -3.02
C ALA A 65 -5.15 0.40 -2.43
N LEU A 66 -5.14 0.81 -1.16
CA LEU A 66 -6.25 1.53 -0.54
C LEU A 66 -6.43 2.92 -1.16
N ALA A 67 -5.34 3.65 -1.39
CA ALA A 67 -5.37 4.96 -2.04
C ALA A 67 -5.90 4.88 -3.48
N GLU A 68 -5.51 3.86 -4.25
CA GLU A 68 -6.06 3.64 -5.59
C GLU A 68 -7.55 3.28 -5.56
N LYS A 69 -7.99 2.44 -4.61
CA LYS A 69 -9.41 2.15 -4.43
C LYS A 69 -10.20 3.39 -4.02
N ALA A 70 -9.62 4.28 -3.23
CA ALA A 70 -10.24 5.56 -2.87
C ALA A 70 -10.38 6.48 -4.10
N LYS A 71 -9.35 6.55 -4.96
CA LYS A 71 -9.38 7.33 -6.21
C LYS A 71 -10.36 6.76 -7.25
N LYS A 72 -10.52 5.44 -7.29
CA LYS A 72 -11.41 4.73 -8.23
C LYS A 72 -12.86 4.65 -7.77
N LYS A 73 -13.18 5.06 -6.53
CA LYS A 73 -14.58 5.24 -6.14
C LYS A 73 -15.14 6.40 -6.96
N PRO A 74 -16.13 6.18 -7.85
CA PRO A 74 -16.76 7.29 -8.54
C PRO A 74 -17.32 8.22 -7.48
N VAL A 75 -16.99 9.51 -7.57
CA VAL A 75 -17.62 10.56 -6.78
C VAL A 75 -19.12 10.32 -6.92
N ARG A 76 -19.77 9.88 -5.84
CA ARG A 76 -21.21 9.66 -5.84
C ARG A 76 -21.81 11.01 -6.21
N LYS A 77 -22.26 11.14 -7.46
CA LYS A 77 -22.95 12.34 -7.94
C LYS A 77 -24.08 12.58 -6.95
N LYS A 78 -24.04 13.71 -6.26
CA LYS A 78 -25.10 14.10 -5.34
C LYS A 78 -26.40 14.12 -6.13
N LYS A 79 -27.50 13.70 -5.51
CA LYS A 79 -28.82 13.85 -6.13
C LYS A 79 -29.03 15.34 -6.41
N PRO A 80 -29.63 15.71 -7.56
CA PRO A 80 -29.80 17.11 -7.94
C PRO A 80 -30.57 17.93 -6.90
N GLU A 81 -31.46 17.30 -6.13
CA GLU A 81 -32.19 17.91 -4.99
C GLU A 81 -31.27 18.42 -3.86
N SER A 82 -30.03 17.93 -3.79
CA SER A 82 -29.03 18.28 -2.77
C SER A 82 -27.90 19.18 -3.29
N LEU A 83 -28.01 19.66 -4.53
CA LEU A 83 -27.09 20.64 -5.12
C LEU A 83 -27.65 22.05 -4.93
N ALA A 84 -26.78 23.02 -4.68
CA ALA A 84 -27.20 24.42 -4.67
C ALA A 84 -27.60 24.84 -6.10
N ALA A 85 -28.53 25.79 -6.26
CA ALA A 85 -29.00 26.24 -7.58
C ALA A 85 -27.85 26.70 -8.50
N SER A 86 -26.74 27.19 -7.93
CA SER A 86 -25.54 27.59 -8.67
C SER A 86 -24.68 26.42 -9.20
N GLU A 87 -24.92 25.20 -8.75
CA GLU A 87 -24.20 23.97 -9.18
C GLU A 87 -25.02 23.14 -10.18
N VAL A 88 -26.29 23.49 -10.39
CA VAL A 88 -27.14 22.90 -11.42
C VAL A 88 -26.80 23.61 -12.72
N SER A 89 -26.03 22.97 -13.60
CA SER A 89 -25.85 23.47 -14.97
C SER A 89 -27.21 23.45 -15.66
N ASP A 90 -27.74 24.61 -16.04
CA ASP A 90 -28.99 24.71 -16.78
C ASP A 90 -28.98 23.77 -17.99
N PHE A 91 -30.08 23.06 -18.17
CA PHE A 91 -30.26 22.09 -19.23
C PHE A 91 -29.99 22.73 -20.60
N ASN A 92 -28.88 22.33 -21.25
CA ASN A 92 -28.47 22.90 -22.53
C ASN A 92 -29.11 22.12 -23.70
N TRP A 93 -30.12 22.72 -24.33
CA TRP A 93 -30.84 22.14 -25.47
C TRP A 93 -29.94 21.78 -26.66
N SER A 94 -28.83 22.50 -26.84
CA SER A 94 -27.89 22.28 -27.96
C SER A 94 -27.11 20.96 -27.84
N ALA A 95 -26.91 20.44 -26.63
CA ALA A 95 -26.26 19.15 -26.40
C ALA A 95 -27.18 17.95 -26.72
N SER A 96 -28.50 18.17 -26.83
CA SER A 96 -29.47 17.11 -27.11
C SER A 96 -29.64 16.84 -28.61
N VAL A 97 -29.17 17.74 -29.48
CA VAL A 97 -29.32 17.63 -30.95
C VAL A 97 -28.21 16.78 -31.59
N THR A 98 -27.03 16.68 -30.96
CA THR A 98 -25.88 15.94 -31.51
C THR A 98 -26.03 14.42 -31.45
N LYS A 99 -26.99 13.87 -30.69
CA LYS A 99 -27.26 12.42 -30.63
C LYS A 99 -28.14 11.91 -31.78
N GLY A 100 -28.57 12.79 -32.69
CA GLY A 100 -29.54 12.49 -33.76
C GLY A 100 -29.00 12.45 -35.19
N ARG A 101 -27.68 12.55 -35.45
CA ARG A 101 -27.12 12.28 -36.79
C ARG A 101 -26.59 10.85 -36.85
N ARG A 102 -27.46 9.93 -37.26
CA ARG A 102 -27.07 8.74 -38.01
C ARG A 102 -27.21 9.06 -39.50
#